data_AF-A0A6J5DXF2-F1
#
_entry.id   AF-A0A6J5DXF2-F1
#
_cell.length_a   1.000
_cell.length_b   1.000
_cell.length_c   1.000
_cell.angle_alpha   90.00
_cell.angle_beta   90.00
_cell.angle_gamma   90.00
#
_symmetry.space_group_name_H-M   'P 1'
#
loop_
_entity.id
_entity.type
_entity.pdbx_description
1 polymer ?
#
loop_
_entity_poly.entity_id
_entity_poly.type
_entity_poly.pdbx_seq_one_letter_code
_entity_poly.pdbx_strand_id
1 'polypeptide(L)'
;MQTWITRRNAAVRRQRGFTLIEIMVVVAILGILAALIVPKIMSRPDEARRIAAKQDIGTIMQALKLYRLDNGRYPTQEQGLNALIQKPSTDPIPNNWKDGGYLERLPNDPWGNTYKYLNPGVHGEIDVFSYGADGKEGGEGNDADIGSWQ
;
A
#
# COMPACT_ATOMS: atom_id res chain seq x y z
N MET A 1 -65.19 41.82 53.96
CA MET A 1 -63.79 41.93 53.53
C MET A 1 -63.04 40.71 54.03
N GLN A 2 -62.84 39.68 53.20
CA GLN A 2 -61.92 38.56 53.43
C GLN A 2 -61.75 37.77 52.12
N THR A 3 -60.57 37.91 51.54
CA THR A 3 -60.11 37.32 50.27
C THR A 3 -59.53 35.92 50.53
N TRP A 4 -60.09 34.88 49.90
CA TRP A 4 -59.53 33.53 49.94
C TRP A 4 -58.54 33.34 48.79
N ILE A 5 -57.25 33.21 49.13
CA ILE A 5 -56.17 32.89 48.20
C ILE A 5 -56.25 31.40 47.84
N THR A 6 -56.57 31.08 46.58
CA THR A 6 -56.56 29.70 46.07
C THR A 6 -55.13 29.27 45.77
N ARG A 7 -54.55 28.38 46.58
CA ARG A 7 -53.24 27.76 46.27
C ARG A 7 -53.41 26.80 45.09
N ARG A 8 -52.76 27.09 43.95
CA ARG A 8 -52.60 26.13 42.84
C ARG A 8 -51.54 25.09 43.23
N ASN A 9 -51.95 23.83 43.36
CA ASN A 9 -51.03 22.70 43.46
C ASN A 9 -50.37 22.45 42.09
N ALA A 10 -49.08 22.75 41.97
CA ALA A 10 -48.26 22.31 40.85
C ALA A 10 -47.85 20.85 41.08
N ALA A 11 -48.37 19.93 40.27
CA ALA A 11 -47.98 18.52 40.33
C ALA A 11 -46.52 18.38 39.87
N VAL A 12 -45.62 18.00 40.78
CA VAL A 12 -44.23 17.67 40.48
C VAL A 12 -44.21 16.40 39.62
N ARG A 13 -43.85 16.53 38.34
CA ARG A 13 -43.57 15.37 37.48
C ARG A 13 -42.35 14.65 38.03
N ARG A 14 -42.54 13.43 38.55
CA ARG A 14 -41.41 12.55 38.93
C ARG A 14 -40.62 12.19 37.68
N GLN A 15 -39.38 12.65 37.62
CA GLN A 15 -38.42 12.13 36.66
C GLN A 15 -38.12 10.67 37.02
N ARG A 16 -38.40 9.75 36.10
CA ARG A 16 -37.99 8.35 36.23
C ARG A 16 -36.53 8.29 35.82
N GLY A 17 -35.65 7.98 36.77
CA GLY A 17 -34.24 7.68 36.50
C GLY A 17 -34.08 6.30 35.88
N PHE A 18 -32.92 6.08 35.25
CA PHE A 18 -32.54 4.79 34.65
C PHE A 18 -32.45 3.70 35.73
N THR A 19 -32.81 2.47 35.36
CA THR A 19 -32.66 1.30 36.24
C THR A 19 -31.30 0.65 36.03
N LEU A 20 -30.78 -0.05 37.05
CA LEU A 20 -29.53 -0.80 36.94
C LEU A 20 -29.58 -1.86 35.82
N ILE A 21 -30.73 -2.50 35.65
CA ILE A 21 -30.96 -3.52 34.61
C ILE A 21 -30.76 -2.92 33.21
N GLU A 22 -31.21 -1.68 33.00
CA GLU A 22 -31.11 -0.99 31.71
C GLU A 22 -29.64 -0.75 31.32
N ILE A 23 -28.81 -0.35 32.27
CA ILE A 23 -27.38 -0.18 32.06
C ILE A 23 -26.68 -1.53 31.87
N MET A 24 -27.08 -2.57 32.60
CA MET A 24 -26.51 -3.92 32.44
C MET A 24 -26.73 -4.47 31.03
N VAL A 25 -27.93 -4.33 30.48
CA VAL A 25 -28.25 -4.78 29.13
C VAL A 25 -27.44 -4.01 28.09
N VAL A 26 -27.28 -2.69 28.26
CA VAL A 26 -26.47 -1.86 27.35
C VAL A 26 -25.01 -2.31 27.35
N VAL A 27 -24.41 -2.51 28.52
CA VAL A 27 -23.01 -2.96 28.63
C VAL A 27 -22.82 -4.37 28.06
N ALA A 28 -23.80 -5.26 28.25
CA ALA A 28 -23.78 -6.60 27.66
C ALA A 28 -23.80 -6.55 26.11
N ILE A 29 -24.68 -5.73 25.52
CA ILE A 29 -24.76 -5.55 24.06
C ILE A 29 -23.45 -4.94 23.54
N LEU A 30 -22.90 -3.93 24.22
CA LEU A 30 -21.62 -3.32 23.84
C LEU A 30 -20.46 -4.32 23.91
N GLY A 31 -20.43 -5.21 24.91
CA GLY A 31 -19.43 -6.28 25.02
C GLY A 31 -19.50 -7.29 23.87
N ILE A 32 -20.72 -7.70 23.48
CA ILE A 32 -20.94 -8.60 22.33
C ILE A 32 -20.51 -7.92 21.02
N LEU A 33 -20.93 -6.66 20.81
CA LEU A 33 -20.56 -5.90 19.61
C LEU A 33 -19.04 -5.68 19.50
N ALA A 34 -18.39 -5.36 20.63
CA ALA A 34 -16.93 -5.19 20.68
C ALA A 34 -16.21 -6.49 20.30
N ALA A 35 -16.68 -7.65 20.75
CA ALA A 35 -16.09 -8.95 20.40
C ALA A 35 -16.23 -9.29 18.89
N LEU A 36 -17.28 -8.81 18.22
CA LEU A 36 -17.58 -9.12 16.82
C LEU A 36 -16.90 -8.20 15.79
N ILE A 37 -16.54 -6.97 16.16
CA ILE A 37 -16.00 -5.96 15.22
C ILE A 37 -14.46 -6.07 15.07
N VAL A 38 -13.78 -6.75 15.98
CA VAL A 38 -12.31 -6.86 15.97
C VAL A 38 -11.72 -7.58 14.73
N PRO A 39 -12.31 -8.66 14.17
CA PRO A 39 -11.55 -9.48 13.24
C PRO A 39 -11.90 -9.13 11.79
N LYS A 40 -11.13 -8.26 11.09
CA LYS A 40 -10.92 -8.39 9.61
C LYS A 40 -10.03 -7.42 8.83
N ILE A 41 -9.16 -6.59 9.42
CA ILE A 41 -8.45 -5.57 8.60
C ILE A 41 -7.01 -5.97 8.19
N MET A 42 -6.40 -6.98 8.82
CA MET A 42 -4.93 -7.10 8.75
C MET A 42 -4.34 -7.94 7.60
N SER A 43 -5.09 -8.83 6.92
CA SER A 43 -4.49 -9.81 5.98
C SER A 43 -4.82 -9.66 4.49
N ARG A 44 -5.81 -8.83 4.12
CA ARG A 44 -6.09 -8.51 2.70
C ARG A 44 -5.09 -7.55 2.02
N PRO A 45 -4.35 -6.68 2.72
CA PRO A 45 -3.39 -5.79 2.07
C PRO A 45 -2.23 -6.54 1.40
N ASP A 46 -1.82 -7.68 1.95
CA ASP A 46 -0.51 -8.25 1.62
C ASP A 46 -0.46 -8.97 0.28
N GLU A 47 -1.48 -9.75 -0.05
CA GLU A 47 -1.59 -10.34 -1.39
C GLU A 47 -1.75 -9.26 -2.47
N ALA A 48 -2.54 -8.22 -2.17
CA ALA A 48 -2.70 -7.08 -3.07
C ALA A 48 -1.38 -6.34 -3.30
N ARG A 49 -0.55 -6.18 -2.25
CA ARG A 49 0.82 -5.66 -2.38
C ARG A 49 1.65 -6.56 -3.31
N ARG A 50 1.71 -7.87 -3.10
CA ARG A 50 2.49 -8.75 -3.98
C ARG A 50 2.04 -8.67 -5.44
N ILE A 51 0.73 -8.61 -5.69
CA ILE A 51 0.17 -8.46 -7.04
C ILE A 51 0.58 -7.11 -7.65
N ALA A 52 0.46 -6.01 -6.89
CA ALA A 52 0.90 -4.69 -7.33
C ALA A 52 2.40 -4.68 -7.67
N ALA A 53 3.23 -5.31 -6.82
CA ALA A 53 4.66 -5.41 -7.08
C ALA A 53 4.96 -6.15 -8.39
N LYS A 54 4.27 -7.26 -8.66
CA LYS A 54 4.40 -8.00 -9.92
C LYS A 54 3.97 -7.17 -11.13
N GLN A 55 2.90 -6.40 -11.01
CA GLN A 55 2.41 -5.52 -12.07
C GLN A 55 3.42 -4.40 -12.38
N ASP A 56 3.99 -3.77 -11.35
CA ASP A 56 5.01 -2.73 -11.49
C ASP A 56 6.28 -3.30 -12.13
N ILE A 57 6.76 -4.47 -11.68
CA ILE A 57 7.89 -5.18 -12.32
C ILE A 57 7.58 -5.45 -13.80
N GLY A 58 6.38 -5.93 -14.12
CA GLY A 58 5.96 -6.15 -15.51
C GLY A 58 6.02 -4.87 -16.35
N THR A 59 5.59 -3.74 -15.80
CA THR A 59 5.64 -2.42 -16.45
C THR A 59 7.07 -1.95 -16.66
N ILE A 60 7.93 -2.08 -15.65
CA ILE A 60 9.36 -1.74 -15.74
C ILE A 60 10.05 -2.61 -16.79
N MET A 61 9.77 -3.91 -16.81
CA MET A 61 10.33 -4.85 -17.79
C MET A 61 9.90 -4.51 -19.22
N GLN A 62 8.66 -4.07 -19.44
CA GLN A 62 8.22 -3.59 -20.75
C GLN A 62 8.99 -2.34 -21.18
N ALA A 63 9.18 -1.38 -20.27
CA ALA A 63 9.97 -0.17 -20.53
C ALA A 63 11.44 -0.51 -20.84
N LEU A 64 12.04 -1.47 -20.13
CA LEU A 64 13.41 -1.94 -20.40
C LEU A 64 13.53 -2.62 -21.78
N LYS A 65 12.53 -3.41 -22.17
CA LYS A 65 12.48 -4.02 -23.51
C LYS A 65 12.38 -2.95 -24.61
N LEU A 66 11.57 -1.91 -24.39
CA LEU A 66 11.47 -0.79 -25.32
C LEU A 66 12.79 0.00 -25.39
N TYR A 67 13.43 0.26 -24.24
CA TYR A 67 14.76 0.87 -24.20
C TYR A 67 15.76 0.06 -25.03
N ARG A 68 15.77 -1.27 -24.88
CA ARG A 68 16.64 -2.15 -25.67
C ARG A 68 16.30 -2.13 -27.14
N LEU A 69 15.02 -2.09 -27.50
CA LEU A 69 14.60 -2.02 -28.90
C LEU A 69 15.18 -0.77 -29.56
N ASP A 70 15.11 0.38 -28.88
CA ASP A 70 15.57 1.65 -29.43
C ASP A 70 17.10 1.77 -29.43
N ASN A 71 17.79 1.25 -28.41
CA ASN A 71 19.23 1.47 -28.17
C ASN A 71 20.12 0.25 -28.42
N GLY A 72 19.52 -0.88 -28.80
CA GLY A 72 20.18 -2.17 -29.02
C GLY A 72 20.67 -2.89 -27.76
N ARG A 73 20.50 -2.30 -26.57
CA ARG A 73 20.99 -2.83 -25.29
C ARG A 73 20.12 -2.38 -24.12
N TYR A 74 20.10 -3.14 -23.03
CA TYR A 74 19.54 -2.66 -21.76
C TYR A 74 20.47 -1.63 -21.10
N PRO A 75 19.94 -0.78 -20.18
CA PRO A 75 20.77 0.08 -19.35
C PRO A 75 21.83 -0.72 -18.59
N THR A 76 23.03 -0.16 -18.39
CA THR A 76 24.06 -0.80 -17.58
C THR A 76 23.67 -0.83 -16.11
N GLN A 77 24.40 -1.61 -15.30
CA GLN A 77 24.18 -1.64 -13.85
C GLN A 77 24.32 -0.25 -13.20
N GLU A 78 25.28 0.54 -13.65
CA GLU A 78 25.54 1.90 -13.15
C GLU A 78 24.45 2.90 -13.57
N GLN A 79 23.91 2.75 -14.78
CA GLN A 79 22.80 3.57 -15.27
C GLN A 79 21.50 3.23 -14.53
N GLY A 80 21.28 1.94 -14.27
CA GLY A 80 20.14 1.43 -13.53
C GLY A 80 18.78 1.76 -14.16
N LEU A 81 17.72 1.71 -13.34
CA LEU A 81 16.36 2.03 -13.78
C LEU A 81 16.16 3.52 -14.07
N ASN A 82 17.04 4.41 -13.59
CA ASN A 82 16.97 5.84 -13.87
C ASN A 82 17.11 6.14 -15.37
N ALA A 83 17.78 5.27 -16.12
CA ALA A 83 17.87 5.35 -17.58
C ALA A 83 16.50 5.33 -18.29
N LEU A 84 15.44 4.84 -17.61
CA LEU A 84 14.08 4.78 -18.16
C LEU A 84 13.37 6.13 -18.08
N ILE A 85 13.76 7.02 -17.17
CA ILE A 85 13.10 8.32 -16.95
C ILE A 85 13.98 9.50 -17.35
N GLN A 86 15.30 9.32 -17.35
CA GLN A 86 16.28 10.33 -17.69
C GLN A 86 17.34 9.73 -18.62
N LYS A 87 17.72 10.47 -19.65
CA LYS A 87 18.78 10.06 -20.57
C LYS A 87 20.10 9.90 -19.79
N PRO A 88 20.72 8.70 -19.81
CA PRO A 88 22.03 8.50 -19.21
C PRO A 88 23.10 9.42 -19.79
N SER A 89 23.94 9.97 -18.92
CA SER A 89 25.15 10.70 -19.28
C SER A 89 26.43 9.85 -19.16
N THR A 90 26.31 8.64 -18.58
CA THR A 90 27.42 7.70 -18.42
C THR A 90 27.51 6.77 -19.62
N ASP A 91 28.74 6.41 -19.99
CA ASP A 91 28.97 5.50 -21.10
C ASP A 91 28.44 4.09 -20.81
N PRO A 92 27.85 3.40 -21.81
CA PRO A 92 27.58 3.88 -23.16
C PRO A 92 26.34 4.80 -23.20
N ILE A 93 26.51 6.00 -23.76
CA ILE A 93 25.41 6.96 -23.93
C ILE A 93 24.46 6.45 -25.04
N PRO A 94 23.15 6.33 -24.77
CA PRO A 94 22.19 5.87 -25.76
C PRO A 94 21.99 6.90 -26.89
N ASN A 95 22.18 6.44 -28.13
CA ASN A 95 22.04 7.29 -29.32
C ASN A 95 20.58 7.60 -29.68
N ASN A 96 19.67 6.64 -29.46
CA ASN A 96 18.27 6.73 -29.84
C ASN A 96 17.36 6.70 -28.61
N TRP A 97 17.77 7.40 -27.54
CA TRP A 97 16.95 7.50 -26.34
C TRP A 97 15.69 8.33 -26.63
N LYS A 98 14.51 7.74 -26.41
CA LYS A 98 13.22 8.37 -26.65
C LYS A 98 13.01 9.62 -25.80
N ASP A 99 12.72 10.76 -26.44
CA ASP A 99 12.37 12.00 -25.75
C ASP A 99 11.19 11.82 -24.79
N GLY A 100 11.36 12.29 -23.55
CA GLY A 100 10.40 12.09 -22.45
C GLY A 100 10.52 10.74 -21.73
N GLY A 101 11.41 9.85 -22.18
CA GLY A 101 11.71 8.57 -21.52
C GLY A 101 10.75 7.44 -21.86
N TYR A 102 10.99 6.32 -21.19
CA TYR A 102 10.26 5.06 -21.30
C TYR A 102 9.24 4.87 -20.16
N LEU A 103 9.42 5.62 -19.06
CA LEU A 103 8.48 5.74 -17.95
C LEU A 103 8.32 7.21 -17.59
N GLU A 104 7.15 7.62 -17.11
CA GLU A 104 6.94 8.97 -16.59
C GLU A 104 7.65 9.17 -15.23
N ARG A 105 7.63 8.13 -14.41
CA ARG A 105 8.33 8.06 -13.11
C ARG A 105 8.61 6.61 -12.75
N LEU A 106 9.61 6.38 -11.92
CA LEU A 106 9.81 5.07 -11.31
C LEU A 106 8.78 4.87 -10.19
N PRO A 107 8.02 3.76 -10.19
CA PRO A 107 7.22 3.39 -9.03
C PRO A 107 8.14 2.96 -7.89
N ASN A 108 7.71 3.21 -6.67
CA ASN A 108 8.22 2.48 -5.51
C ASN A 108 7.43 1.20 -5.39
N ASP A 109 8.04 0.18 -4.81
CA ASP A 109 7.32 -1.03 -4.47
C ASP A 109 6.23 -0.75 -3.42
N PRO A 110 5.31 -1.70 -3.18
CA PRO A 110 4.18 -1.52 -2.27
C PRO A 110 4.55 -1.35 -0.80
N TRP A 111 5.82 -1.54 -0.44
CA TRP A 111 6.38 -1.31 0.89
C TRP A 111 7.17 0.00 0.98
N GLY A 112 7.27 0.74 -0.13
CA GLY A 112 7.91 2.05 -0.20
C GLY A 112 9.39 2.00 -0.59
N ASN A 113 9.93 0.84 -0.92
CA ASN A 113 11.32 0.68 -1.34
C ASN A 113 11.46 0.88 -2.86
N THR A 114 12.68 1.18 -3.32
CA THR A 114 12.99 1.24 -4.75
C THR A 114 13.25 -0.16 -5.31
N TYR A 115 12.70 -0.42 -6.50
CA TYR A 115 13.00 -1.63 -7.25
C TYR A 115 14.49 -1.79 -7.52
N LYS A 116 14.97 -3.02 -7.45
CA LYS A 116 16.33 -3.42 -7.79
C LYS A 116 16.41 -3.85 -9.23
N TYR A 117 17.58 -3.63 -9.81
CA TYR A 117 17.90 -3.98 -11.18
C TYR A 117 19.28 -4.62 -11.22
N LEU A 118 19.39 -5.71 -11.98
CA LEU A 118 20.66 -6.40 -12.23
C LEU A 118 20.85 -6.58 -13.73
N ASN A 119 22.03 -6.15 -14.20
CA ASN A 119 22.52 -6.41 -15.55
C ASN A 119 24.04 -6.69 -15.52
N PRO A 120 24.49 -7.92 -15.81
CA PRO A 120 23.69 -9.07 -16.22
C PRO A 120 22.80 -9.60 -15.09
N GLY A 121 21.62 -10.11 -15.46
CA GLY A 121 20.71 -10.79 -14.54
C GLY A 121 21.26 -12.16 -14.08
N VAL A 122 20.73 -12.66 -12.96
CA VAL A 122 21.01 -14.00 -12.44
C VAL A 122 20.06 -15.02 -13.07
N HIS A 123 18.78 -14.64 -13.26
CA HIS A 123 17.74 -15.52 -13.77
C HIS A 123 17.43 -15.33 -15.27
N GLY A 124 18.06 -14.32 -15.89
CA GLY A 124 17.88 -13.98 -17.30
C GLY A 124 18.93 -12.98 -17.77
N GLU A 125 18.68 -12.33 -18.90
CA GLU A 125 19.58 -11.26 -19.39
C GLU A 125 19.64 -10.07 -18.42
N ILE A 126 18.49 -9.75 -17.81
CA ILE A 126 18.33 -8.72 -16.79
C ILE A 126 17.31 -9.19 -15.75
N ASP A 127 17.48 -8.74 -14.51
CA ASP A 127 16.50 -8.98 -13.45
C ASP A 127 15.99 -7.65 -12.87
N VAL A 128 14.69 -7.60 -12.59
CA VAL A 128 14.04 -6.52 -11.84
C VAL A 128 13.26 -7.14 -10.70
N PHE A 129 13.48 -6.67 -9.47
CA PHE A 129 12.86 -7.27 -8.29
C PHE A 129 12.69 -6.30 -7.11
N SER A 130 11.86 -6.69 -6.16
CA SER A 130 11.67 -6.09 -4.84
C SER A 130 11.99 -7.13 -3.77
N TYR A 131 12.59 -6.69 -2.68
CA TYR A 131 12.93 -7.49 -1.50
C TYR A 131 11.72 -7.75 -0.58
N GLY A 132 10.50 -7.42 -1.00
CA GLY A 132 9.33 -7.61 -0.14
C GLY A 132 9.29 -6.64 1.05
N ALA A 133 8.58 -7.05 2.10
CA ALA A 133 8.26 -6.18 3.23
C ALA A 133 9.45 -5.89 4.16
N ASP A 134 10.41 -6.81 4.26
CA ASP A 134 11.57 -6.67 5.14
C ASP A 134 12.73 -5.90 4.50
N GLY A 135 12.68 -5.72 3.17
CA GLY A 135 13.69 -5.01 2.40
C GLY A 135 15.03 -5.75 2.29
N LYS A 136 15.06 -7.07 2.54
CA LYS A 136 16.26 -7.91 2.48
C LYS A 136 16.10 -9.03 1.45
N GLU A 137 17.23 -9.57 1.02
CA GLU A 137 17.25 -10.73 0.14
C GLU A 137 16.69 -11.98 0.84
N GLY A 138 15.86 -12.72 0.12
CA GLY A 138 15.25 -13.97 0.58
C GLY A 138 13.86 -13.77 1.16
N GLY A 139 13.64 -14.29 2.37
CA GLY A 139 12.36 -14.20 3.07
C GLY A 139 11.29 -15.20 2.62
N GLU A 140 10.18 -15.24 3.38
CA GLU A 140 9.00 -16.05 3.07
C GLU A 140 7.74 -15.20 3.15
N GLY A 141 6.70 -15.60 2.42
CA GLY A 141 5.41 -14.90 2.46
C GLY A 141 5.52 -13.46 1.96
N ASN A 142 5.37 -12.49 2.85
CA ASN A 142 5.40 -11.06 2.50
C ASN A 142 6.82 -10.50 2.43
N ASP A 143 7.75 -11.18 3.08
CA ASP A 143 9.17 -10.85 3.08
C ASP A 143 9.87 -11.53 1.89
N ALA A 144 9.16 -12.40 1.16
CA ALA A 144 9.72 -13.09 0.00
C ALA A 144 9.99 -12.12 -1.15
N ASP A 145 11.17 -12.27 -1.75
CA ASP A 145 11.55 -11.59 -2.99
C ASP A 145 10.52 -11.78 -4.11
N ILE A 146 10.22 -10.68 -4.78
CA ILE A 146 9.34 -10.66 -5.96
C ILE A 146 10.15 -10.14 -7.12
N GLY A 147 10.40 -11.01 -8.10
CA GLY A 147 11.26 -10.69 -9.24
C GLY A 147 10.64 -11.04 -10.59
N SER A 148 11.27 -10.53 -11.64
CA SER A 148 10.90 -10.73 -13.04
C SER A 148 10.97 -12.18 -13.54
N TRP A 149 11.53 -13.09 -12.73
CA TRP A 149 11.66 -14.52 -13.02
C TRP A 149 10.46 -15.37 -12.54
N GLN A 150 9.52 -14.78 -11.79
CA GLN A 150 8.31 -15.45 -11.29
C GLN A 150 7.12 -15.36 -12.24
#